data_AF-A0A150L6N1-F1
#
_entry.id   AF-A0A150L6N1-F1
#
_cell.length_a   1.000
_cell.length_b   1.000
_cell.length_c   1.000
_cell.angle_alpha   90.00
_cell.angle_beta   90.00
_cell.angle_gamma   90.00
#
_symmetry.space_group_name_H-M   'P 1'
#
loop_
_entity.id
_entity.type
_entity.pdbx_description
1 polymer ?
#
loop_
_entity_poly.entity_id
_entity_poly.type
_entity_poly.pdbx_seq_one_letter_code
_entity_poly.pdbx_strand_id
1 'polypeptide(L)'
;MALFLFPFLHNYMDLTSQQAEKGNVQVQMITEQMNKIKQNGMVSKENLFNLSKKLEHINEIIKIIQDISSQIHLLSLNASIEAARAGEAGKGFSVVAQEVQKLANQTDESIKTISEAIGEIHEQANIVLNLNQQDFEDIVKGVEIVEDNGRLFNSIFASVEQLAKGIDTIAKSTEDLHQASDEILTSIQEIAAISEQGVAATQEISASAVQQNNTIDYLKQQNSELKLLADNLQDMIKRFKTREITTK
;
A
#
# COMPACT_ATOMS: atom_id res chain seq x y z
N MET A 1 -26.40 -2.44 -15.75
CA MET A 1 -24.98 -2.69 -16.09
C MET A 1 -24.03 -2.35 -14.93
N ALA A 2 -24.21 -1.21 -14.23
CA ALA A 2 -23.35 -0.82 -13.10
C ALA A 2 -23.37 -1.81 -11.91
N LEU A 3 -24.53 -2.36 -11.54
CA LEU A 3 -24.67 -3.31 -10.43
C LEU A 3 -23.84 -4.61 -10.58
N PHE A 4 -23.57 -5.05 -11.82
CA PHE A 4 -22.77 -6.26 -12.08
C PHE A 4 -21.27 -6.07 -11.80
N LEU A 5 -20.79 -4.82 -11.68
CA LEU A 5 -19.36 -4.53 -11.49
C LEU A 5 -18.96 -4.47 -10.00
N PHE A 6 -19.90 -4.27 -9.08
CA PHE A 6 -19.59 -4.15 -7.65
C PHE A 6 -18.95 -5.42 -7.04
N PRO A 7 -19.41 -6.65 -7.35
CA PRO A 7 -18.75 -7.86 -6.84
C PRO A 7 -17.30 -8.00 -7.31
N PHE A 8 -17.00 -7.58 -8.55
CA PHE A 8 -15.63 -7.56 -9.06
C PHE A 8 -14.77 -6.55 -8.31
N LEU A 9 -15.28 -5.33 -8.10
CA LEU A 9 -14.56 -4.30 -7.35
C LEU A 9 -14.28 -4.72 -5.90
N HIS A 10 -15.26 -5.35 -5.24
CA HIS A 10 -15.07 -5.89 -3.89
C HIS A 10 -13.98 -6.98 -3.86
N ASN A 11 -13.97 -7.88 -4.85
CA ASN A 11 -12.93 -8.90 -4.97
C ASN A 11 -11.53 -8.29 -5.14
N TYR A 12 -11.37 -7.27 -5.99
CA TYR A 12 -10.10 -6.57 -6.16
C TYR A 12 -9.65 -5.84 -4.89
N MET A 13 -10.58 -5.29 -4.12
CA MET A 13 -10.28 -4.68 -2.82
C MET A 13 -9.81 -5.70 -1.80
N ASP A 14 -10.52 -6.83 -1.67
CA ASP A 14 -10.12 -7.93 -0.79
C ASP A 14 -8.74 -8.46 -1.16
N LEU A 15 -8.47 -8.65 -2.45
CA LEU A 15 -7.17 -9.07 -2.94
C LEU A 15 -6.08 -8.04 -2.56
N THR A 16 -6.34 -6.76 -2.76
CA THR A 16 -5.38 -5.68 -2.43
C THR A 16 -5.12 -5.61 -0.92
N SER A 17 -6.17 -5.76 -0.12
CA SER A 17 -6.10 -5.80 1.35
C SER A 17 -5.24 -6.98 1.84
N GLN A 18 -5.48 -8.18 1.29
CA GLN A 18 -4.67 -9.36 1.59
C GLN A 18 -3.19 -9.19 1.17
N GLN A 19 -2.93 -8.53 0.05
CA GLN A 19 -1.55 -8.26 -0.38
C GLN A 19 -0.86 -7.26 0.57
N ALA A 20 -1.57 -6.24 1.04
CA ALA A 20 -1.05 -5.30 2.03
C ALA A 20 -0.77 -5.98 3.37
N GLU A 21 -1.66 -6.87 3.84
CA GLU A 21 -1.48 -7.66 5.05
C GLU A 21 -0.27 -8.59 4.93
N LYS A 22 -0.14 -9.32 3.82
CA LYS A 22 1.06 -10.14 3.53
C LYS A 22 2.33 -9.30 3.51
N GLY A 23 2.28 -8.10 2.93
CA GLY A 23 3.39 -7.15 2.93
C GLY A 23 3.80 -6.76 4.35
N ASN A 24 2.85 -6.51 5.24
CA ASN A 24 3.11 -6.20 6.65
C ASN A 24 3.73 -7.39 7.40
N VAL A 25 3.22 -8.61 7.19
CA VAL A 25 3.83 -9.82 7.76
C VAL A 25 5.28 -9.99 7.28
N GLN A 26 5.55 -9.76 5.99
CA GLN A 26 6.93 -9.80 5.46
C GLN A 26 7.82 -8.73 6.10
N VAL A 27 7.32 -7.53 6.31
CA VAL A 27 8.03 -6.45 7.03
C VAL A 27 8.39 -6.91 8.45
N GLN A 28 7.48 -7.51 9.20
CA GLN A 28 7.75 -8.04 10.54
C GLN A 28 8.85 -9.11 10.53
N MET A 29 8.76 -10.06 9.58
CA MET A 29 9.79 -11.10 9.42
C MET A 29 11.16 -10.52 9.09
N ILE A 30 11.23 -9.49 8.24
CA ILE A 30 12.49 -8.81 7.91
C ILE A 30 13.06 -8.10 9.16
N THR A 31 12.21 -7.43 9.94
CA THR A 31 12.64 -6.77 11.19
C THR A 31 13.21 -7.78 12.19
N GLU A 32 12.55 -8.93 12.38
CA GLU A 32 13.08 -10.02 13.22
C GLU A 32 14.43 -10.53 12.71
N GLN A 33 14.56 -10.73 11.40
CA GLN A 33 15.80 -11.18 10.79
C GLN A 33 16.92 -10.14 10.95
N MET A 34 16.64 -8.84 10.80
CA MET A 34 17.60 -7.76 11.05
C MET A 34 18.07 -7.72 12.50
N ASN A 35 17.16 -7.93 13.45
CA ASN A 35 17.52 -8.05 14.87
C ASN A 35 18.43 -9.25 15.14
N LYS A 36 18.20 -10.38 14.46
CA LYS A 36 19.09 -11.55 14.55
C LYS A 36 20.47 -11.28 13.96
N ILE A 37 20.55 -10.59 12.82
CA ILE A 37 21.84 -10.19 12.21
C ILE A 37 22.60 -9.25 13.16
N LYS A 38 21.91 -8.26 13.75
CA LYS A 38 22.46 -7.36 14.77
C LYS A 38 23.03 -8.15 15.96
N GLN A 39 22.31 -9.14 16.48
CA GLN A 39 22.78 -9.97 17.58
C GLN A 39 24.03 -10.78 17.19
N ASN A 40 24.05 -11.37 16.00
CA ASN A 40 25.22 -12.09 15.48
C ASN A 40 26.44 -11.16 15.33
N GLY A 41 26.24 -9.92 14.89
CA GLY A 41 27.27 -8.89 14.87
C GLY A 41 27.87 -8.62 16.26
N MET A 42 27.01 -8.55 17.30
CA MET A 42 27.47 -8.30 18.68
C MET A 42 28.35 -9.45 19.19
N VAL A 43 27.93 -10.70 18.92
CA VAL A 43 28.71 -11.89 19.26
C VAL A 43 30.04 -11.91 18.51
N SER A 44 30.05 -11.55 17.22
CA SER A 44 31.27 -11.46 16.41
C SER A 44 32.25 -10.44 17.01
N LYS A 45 31.76 -9.26 17.39
CA LYS A 45 32.55 -8.22 18.06
C LYS A 45 33.17 -8.71 19.36
N GLU A 46 32.42 -9.43 20.18
CA GLU A 46 32.93 -10.02 21.43
C GLU A 46 34.01 -11.07 21.16
N ASN A 47 33.81 -11.94 20.16
CA ASN A 47 34.80 -12.95 19.77
C ASN A 47 36.11 -12.31 19.28
N LEU A 48 36.04 -11.24 18.49
CA LEU A 48 37.21 -10.49 18.01
C LEU A 48 37.95 -9.80 19.16
N PHE A 49 37.22 -9.26 20.14
CA PHE A 49 37.82 -8.69 21.34
C PHE A 49 38.56 -9.76 22.17
N ASN A 50 37.97 -10.94 22.32
CA ASN A 50 38.61 -12.07 23.00
C ASN A 50 39.82 -12.61 22.22
N LEU A 51 39.78 -12.59 20.88
CA LEU A 51 40.92 -12.93 20.03
C LEU A 51 42.07 -11.94 20.25
N SER A 52 41.79 -10.63 20.25
CA SER A 52 42.81 -9.59 20.50
C SER A 52 43.54 -9.82 21.85
N LYS A 53 42.79 -10.08 22.93
CA LYS A 53 43.38 -10.44 24.24
C LYS A 53 44.26 -11.69 24.21
N LYS A 54 43.85 -12.72 23.46
CA LYS A 54 44.65 -13.95 23.31
C LYS A 54 45.96 -13.67 22.55
N LEU A 55 45.91 -12.81 21.52
CA LEU A 55 47.10 -12.41 20.76
C LEU A 55 48.07 -11.58 21.62
N GLU A 56 47.56 -10.68 22.47
CA GLU A 56 48.39 -9.96 23.45
C GLU A 56 49.12 -10.92 24.38
N HIS A 57 48.43 -11.93 24.92
CA HIS A 57 49.06 -12.95 25.76
C HIS A 57 50.14 -13.74 25.01
N ILE A 58 49.91 -14.08 23.73
CA ILE A 58 50.92 -14.76 22.91
C ILE A 58 52.15 -13.86 22.71
N ASN A 59 51.97 -12.56 22.50
CA ASN A 59 53.09 -11.61 22.40
C ASN A 59 53.92 -11.56 23.69
N GLU A 60 53.30 -11.63 24.87
CA GLU A 60 54.01 -11.73 26.14
C GLU A 60 54.86 -13.00 26.23
N ILE A 61 54.31 -14.15 25.81
CA ILE A 61 55.05 -15.42 25.76
C ILE A 61 56.22 -15.32 24.78
N ILE A 62 56.00 -14.76 23.58
CA ILE A 62 57.05 -14.59 22.57
C ILE A 62 58.20 -13.76 23.11
N LYS A 63 57.90 -12.68 23.84
CA LYS A 63 58.92 -11.85 24.50
C LYS A 63 59.75 -12.65 25.50
N ILE A 64 59.12 -13.51 26.30
CA ILE A 64 59.83 -14.40 27.24
C ILE A 64 60.73 -15.39 26.49
N ILE A 65 60.26 -15.99 25.39
CA ILE A 65 61.07 -16.92 24.58
C ILE A 65 62.26 -16.16 23.96
N GLN A 66 62.08 -14.93 23.52
CA GLN A 66 63.16 -14.10 22.97
C GLN A 66 64.22 -13.74 24.02
N ASP A 67 63.80 -13.45 25.26
CA ASP A 67 64.71 -13.25 26.38
C ASP A 67 65.49 -14.53 26.70
N ILE A 68 64.83 -15.70 26.69
CA ILE A 68 65.48 -17.01 26.88
C ILE A 68 66.48 -17.30 25.75
N SER A 69 66.08 -17.10 24.50
CA SER A 69 66.93 -17.30 23.32
C SER A 69 68.18 -16.42 23.38
N SER A 70 68.02 -15.14 23.75
CA SER A 70 69.13 -14.21 23.96
C SER A 70 70.08 -14.67 25.09
N GLN A 71 69.55 -15.21 26.18
CA GLN A 71 70.36 -15.79 27.25
C GLN A 71 71.11 -17.04 26.79
N ILE A 72 70.47 -17.94 26.03
CA ILE A 72 71.12 -19.13 25.45
C ILE A 72 72.22 -18.71 24.48
N HIS A 73 71.98 -17.69 23.65
CA HIS A 73 72.97 -17.12 22.75
C HIS A 73 74.20 -16.62 23.52
N LEU A 74 74.00 -15.84 24.60
CA LEU A 74 75.10 -15.38 25.45
C LEU A 74 75.83 -16.54 26.16
N LEU A 75 75.09 -17.55 26.63
CA LEU A 75 75.65 -18.69 27.33
C LEU A 75 76.52 -19.55 26.39
N SER A 76 76.04 -19.80 25.17
CA SER A 76 76.79 -20.51 24.13
C SER A 76 78.03 -19.74 23.68
N LEU A 77 77.94 -18.41 23.55
CA LEU A 77 79.10 -17.57 23.25
C LEU A 77 80.18 -17.69 24.33
N ASN A 78 79.79 -17.60 25.60
CA ASN A 78 80.71 -17.77 26.73
C ASN A 78 81.33 -19.18 26.74
N ALA A 79 80.54 -20.22 26.43
CA ALA A 79 81.03 -21.59 26.31
C ALA A 79 82.02 -21.76 25.14
N SER A 80 81.77 -21.13 23.99
CA SER A 80 82.70 -21.11 22.85
C SER A 80 84.02 -20.41 23.20
N ILE A 81 83.97 -19.31 23.95
CA ILE A 81 85.17 -18.59 24.42
C ILE A 81 86.00 -19.50 25.35
N GLU A 82 85.35 -20.15 26.33
CA GLU A 82 86.06 -20.99 27.30
C GLU A 82 86.58 -22.30 26.65
N ALA A 83 85.85 -22.85 25.69
CA ALA A 83 86.31 -23.97 24.87
C ALA A 83 87.56 -23.63 24.05
N ALA A 84 87.61 -22.43 23.44
CA ALA A 84 88.79 -21.94 22.75
C ALA A 84 89.98 -21.76 23.71
N ARG A 85 89.71 -21.31 24.94
CA ARG A 85 90.71 -21.10 26.00
C ARG A 85 91.34 -22.41 26.50
N ALA A 86 90.57 -23.50 26.51
CA ALA A 86 91.04 -24.84 26.88
C ALA A 86 91.88 -25.55 25.78
N GLY A 87 92.02 -24.96 24.59
CA GLY A 87 92.85 -25.49 23.51
C GLY A 87 92.38 -26.85 22.97
N GLU A 88 93.29 -27.82 22.82
CA GLU A 88 92.99 -29.17 22.31
C GLU A 88 91.92 -29.90 23.15
N ALA A 89 91.90 -29.70 24.47
CA ALA A 89 90.93 -30.33 25.37
C ALA A 89 89.50 -29.78 25.22
N GLY A 90 89.34 -28.58 24.65
CA GLY A 90 88.06 -27.89 24.47
C GLY A 90 87.38 -28.13 23.12
N LYS A 91 88.03 -28.81 22.16
CA LYS A 91 87.51 -28.99 20.78
C LYS A 91 86.09 -29.56 20.73
N GLY A 92 85.80 -30.60 21.52
CA GLY A 92 84.46 -31.20 21.59
C GLY A 92 83.40 -30.24 22.15
N PHE A 93 83.76 -29.47 23.18
CA PHE A 93 82.88 -28.45 23.76
C PHE A 93 82.62 -27.28 22.81
N SER A 94 83.62 -26.89 22.01
CA SER A 94 83.47 -25.82 21.02
C SER A 94 82.42 -26.14 19.96
N VAL A 95 82.34 -27.41 19.51
CA VAL A 95 81.34 -27.85 18.53
C VAL A 95 79.94 -27.78 19.13
N VAL A 96 79.77 -28.24 20.36
CA VAL A 96 78.48 -28.16 21.07
C VAL A 96 78.05 -26.71 21.25
N ALA A 97 78.95 -25.83 21.67
CA ALA A 97 78.67 -24.42 21.87
C ALA A 97 78.24 -23.72 20.56
N GLN A 98 78.88 -24.03 19.42
CA GLN A 98 78.47 -23.52 18.11
C GLN A 98 77.09 -24.02 17.68
N GLU A 99 76.76 -25.29 17.92
CA GLU A 99 75.43 -25.81 17.56
C GLU A 99 74.34 -25.18 18.44
N VAL A 100 74.60 -24.97 19.75
CA VAL A 100 73.67 -24.26 20.64
C VAL A 100 73.48 -22.80 20.19
N GLN A 101 74.55 -22.11 19.78
CA GLN A 101 74.45 -20.74 19.26
C GLN A 101 73.60 -20.68 17.98
N LYS A 102 73.77 -21.66 17.10
CA LYS A 102 72.97 -21.80 15.87
C LYS A 102 71.49 -22.06 16.18
N LEU A 103 71.19 -22.92 17.16
CA LEU A 103 69.83 -23.17 17.65
C LEU A 103 69.18 -21.90 18.23
N ALA A 104 69.93 -21.08 18.99
CA ALA A 104 69.44 -19.79 19.48
C ALA A 104 69.10 -18.83 18.32
N ASN A 105 70.00 -18.69 17.33
CA ASN A 105 69.73 -17.84 16.16
C ASN A 105 68.51 -18.32 15.35
N GLN A 106 68.33 -19.63 15.18
CA GLN A 106 67.15 -20.21 14.53
C GLN A 106 65.86 -19.96 15.33
N THR A 107 65.97 -19.94 16.66
CA THR A 107 64.86 -19.61 17.57
C THR A 107 64.45 -18.14 17.41
N ASP A 108 65.42 -17.21 17.34
CA ASP A 108 65.16 -15.78 17.10
C ASP A 108 64.48 -15.52 15.75
N GLU A 109 64.93 -16.20 14.69
CA GLU A 109 64.30 -16.11 13.36
C GLU A 109 62.86 -16.65 13.37
N SER A 110 62.62 -17.74 14.10
CA SER A 110 61.28 -18.32 14.27
C SER A 110 60.36 -17.38 15.07
N ILE A 111 60.87 -16.77 16.14
CA ILE A 111 60.14 -15.76 16.94
C ILE A 111 59.73 -14.57 16.07
N LYS A 112 60.64 -14.08 15.21
CA LYS A 112 60.35 -12.97 14.31
C LYS A 112 59.20 -13.31 13.37
N THR A 113 59.26 -14.48 12.72
CA THR A 113 58.19 -14.98 11.83
C THR A 113 56.85 -15.11 12.57
N ILE A 114 56.86 -15.61 13.80
CA ILE A 114 55.63 -15.73 14.61
C ILE A 114 55.07 -14.34 14.97
N SER A 115 55.93 -13.39 15.32
CA SER A 115 55.52 -12.02 15.65
C SER A 115 54.88 -11.31 14.45
N GLU A 116 55.45 -11.50 13.25
CA GLU A 116 54.87 -10.99 12.00
C GLU A 116 53.48 -11.58 11.76
N ALA A 117 53.32 -12.90 11.88
CA ALA A 117 52.03 -13.57 11.73
C ALA A 117 50.97 -13.10 12.74
N ILE A 118 51.37 -12.87 14.00
CA ILE A 118 50.47 -12.30 15.03
C ILE A 118 50.03 -10.89 14.66
N GLY A 119 50.97 -10.07 14.15
CA GLY A 119 50.68 -8.72 13.66
C GLY A 119 49.64 -8.72 12.55
N GLU A 120 49.80 -9.61 11.56
CA GLU A 120 48.83 -9.78 10.47
C GLU A 120 47.45 -10.20 10.98
N ILE A 121 47.37 -11.16 11.92
CA ILE A 121 46.08 -11.59 12.51
C ILE A 121 45.42 -10.43 13.25
N HIS A 122 46.20 -9.61 13.97
CA HIS A 122 45.69 -8.45 14.69
C HIS A 122 45.15 -7.37 13.73
N GLU A 123 45.85 -7.11 12.63
CA GLU A 123 45.38 -6.20 11.58
C GLU A 123 44.06 -6.69 10.97
N GLN A 124 43.98 -7.97 10.60
CA GLN A 124 42.76 -8.57 10.07
C GLN A 124 41.59 -8.49 11.07
N ALA A 125 41.85 -8.75 12.36
CA ALA A 125 40.82 -8.62 13.39
C ALA A 125 40.26 -7.18 13.49
N ASN A 126 41.14 -6.17 13.38
CA ASN A 126 40.72 -4.76 13.37
C ASN A 126 39.93 -4.38 12.13
N ILE A 127 40.29 -4.90 10.95
CA ILE A 127 39.54 -4.70 9.71
C ILE A 127 38.12 -5.26 9.88
N VAL A 128 37.98 -6.48 10.39
CA VAL A 128 36.67 -7.10 10.62
C VAL A 128 35.86 -6.31 11.66
N LEU A 129 36.48 -5.78 12.72
CA LEU A 129 35.79 -4.93 13.70
C LEU A 129 35.20 -3.65 13.06
N ASN A 130 35.97 -2.98 12.20
CA ASN A 130 35.50 -1.79 11.48
C ASN A 130 34.36 -2.11 10.52
N LEU A 131 34.46 -3.22 9.77
CA LEU A 131 33.38 -3.70 8.90
C LEU A 131 32.12 -4.01 9.71
N ASN A 132 32.27 -4.67 10.86
CA ASN A 132 31.14 -4.99 11.73
C ASN A 132 30.43 -3.71 12.23
N GLN A 133 31.18 -2.65 12.51
CA GLN A 133 30.61 -1.36 12.90
C GLN A 133 29.82 -0.71 11.76
N GLN A 134 30.31 -0.77 10.52
CA GLN A 134 29.57 -0.32 9.35
C GLN A 134 28.30 -1.16 9.13
N ASP A 135 28.40 -2.48 9.26
CA ASP A 135 27.24 -3.39 9.16
C ASP A 135 26.15 -3.01 10.17
N PHE A 136 26.52 -2.64 11.41
CA PHE A 136 25.55 -2.18 12.41
C PHE A 136 24.82 -0.91 11.98
N GLU A 137 25.53 0.07 11.42
CA GLU A 137 24.91 1.31 10.94
C GLU A 137 23.94 1.04 9.78
N ASP A 138 24.32 0.14 8.87
CA ASP A 138 23.49 -0.23 7.73
C ASP A 138 22.27 -1.07 8.14
N ILE A 139 22.41 -1.95 9.14
CA ILE A 139 21.27 -2.67 9.73
C ILE A 139 20.28 -1.69 10.36
N VAL A 140 20.75 -0.68 11.11
CA VAL A 140 19.87 0.32 11.74
C VAL A 140 19.08 1.09 10.68
N LYS A 141 19.74 1.57 9.63
CA LYS A 141 19.07 2.22 8.49
C LYS A 141 18.09 1.27 7.79
N GLY A 142 18.48 0.00 7.64
CA GLY A 142 17.63 -1.03 7.03
C GLY A 142 16.35 -1.26 7.83
N VAL A 143 16.43 -1.29 9.16
CA VAL A 143 15.26 -1.40 10.05
C VAL A 143 14.32 -0.20 9.87
N GLU A 144 14.86 1.03 9.84
CA GLU A 144 14.06 2.24 9.64
C GLU A 144 13.29 2.20 8.30
N ILE A 145 13.96 1.84 7.20
CA ILE A 145 13.33 1.70 5.88
C ILE A 145 12.21 0.64 5.90
N VAL A 146 12.42 -0.47 6.61
CA VAL A 146 11.45 -1.56 6.71
C VAL A 146 10.24 -1.15 7.55
N GLU A 147 10.45 -0.41 8.64
CA GLU A 147 9.37 0.17 9.45
C GLU A 147 8.53 1.18 8.65
N ASP A 148 9.18 2.02 7.85
CA ASP A 148 8.52 2.96 6.94
C ASP A 148 7.63 2.22 5.93
N ASN A 149 8.13 1.13 5.34
CA ASN A 149 7.33 0.26 4.47
C ASN A 149 6.14 -0.37 5.20
N GLY A 150 6.31 -0.76 6.46
CA GLY A 150 5.20 -1.23 7.31
C GLY A 150 4.10 -0.18 7.46
N ARG A 151 4.47 1.10 7.65
CA ARG A 151 3.50 2.21 7.71
C ARG A 151 2.79 2.43 6.37
N LEU A 152 3.49 2.26 5.24
CA LEU A 152 2.88 2.34 3.91
C LEU A 152 1.82 1.24 3.69
N PHE A 153 2.11 -0.02 4.07
CA PHE A 153 1.12 -1.09 3.97
C PHE A 153 -0.12 -0.85 4.83
N ASN A 154 0.05 -0.33 6.05
CA ASN A 154 -1.07 0.09 6.89
C ASN A 154 -1.92 1.20 6.24
N SER A 155 -1.27 2.18 5.60
CA SER A 155 -1.96 3.24 4.87
C SER A 155 -2.73 2.70 3.66
N ILE A 156 -2.17 1.72 2.95
CA ILE A 156 -2.86 1.04 1.83
C ILE A 156 -4.11 0.32 2.36
N PHE A 157 -3.98 -0.45 3.43
CA PHE A 157 -5.12 -1.15 4.05
C PHE A 157 -6.25 -0.19 4.43
N ALA A 158 -5.93 0.91 5.13
CA ALA A 158 -6.92 1.92 5.51
C ALA A 158 -7.57 2.59 4.29
N SER A 159 -6.80 2.83 3.23
CA SER A 159 -7.32 3.42 1.98
C SER A 159 -8.27 2.47 1.25
N VAL A 160 -7.97 1.17 1.24
CA VAL A 160 -8.84 0.13 0.66
C VAL A 160 -10.14 0.01 1.45
N GLU A 161 -10.09 0.08 2.78
CA GLU A 161 -11.29 0.05 3.63
C GLU A 161 -12.21 1.27 3.38
N GLN A 162 -11.62 2.46 3.25
CA GLN A 162 -12.35 3.68 2.87
C GLN A 162 -12.99 3.54 1.49
N LEU A 163 -12.25 2.97 0.53
CA LEU A 163 -12.74 2.76 -0.83
C LEU A 163 -13.90 1.76 -0.88
N ALA A 164 -13.87 0.70 -0.07
CA ALA A 164 -14.96 -0.26 0.06
C ALA A 164 -16.25 0.42 0.55
N LYS A 165 -16.17 1.25 1.60
CA LYS A 165 -17.31 2.05 2.11
C LYS A 165 -17.86 3.01 1.04
N GLY A 166 -16.97 3.63 0.27
CA GLY A 166 -17.35 4.49 -0.85
C GLY A 166 -18.13 3.73 -1.93
N ILE A 167 -17.67 2.52 -2.28
CA ILE A 167 -18.36 1.66 -3.23
C ILE A 167 -19.76 1.25 -2.74
N ASP A 168 -19.90 0.86 -1.49
CA ASP A 168 -21.20 0.48 -0.94
C ASP A 168 -22.20 1.64 -1.01
N THR A 169 -21.72 2.86 -0.78
CA THR A 169 -22.52 4.09 -0.92
C THR A 169 -22.96 4.33 -2.36
N ILE A 170 -22.07 4.12 -3.33
CA ILE A 170 -22.38 4.25 -4.77
C ILE A 170 -23.36 3.17 -5.20
N ALA A 171 -23.20 1.93 -4.72
CA ALA A 171 -24.08 0.81 -5.01
C ALA A 171 -25.51 1.12 -4.55
N LYS A 172 -25.66 1.60 -3.31
CA LYS A 172 -26.96 2.03 -2.78
C LYS A 172 -27.58 3.17 -3.60
N SER A 173 -26.80 4.21 -3.91
CA SER A 173 -27.28 5.35 -4.70
C SER A 173 -27.71 4.94 -6.12
N THR A 174 -27.05 3.92 -6.69
CA THR A 174 -27.39 3.38 -8.02
C THR A 174 -28.70 2.59 -7.96
N GLU A 175 -28.95 1.86 -6.88
CA GLU A 175 -30.22 1.17 -6.65
C GLU A 175 -31.38 2.16 -6.50
N ASP A 176 -31.18 3.20 -5.68
CA ASP A 176 -32.18 4.27 -5.49
C ASP A 176 -32.52 4.97 -6.82
N LEU A 177 -31.52 5.23 -7.67
CA LEU A 177 -31.72 5.78 -9.02
C LEU A 177 -32.47 4.83 -9.95
N HIS A 178 -32.23 3.52 -9.83
CA HIS A 178 -32.95 2.53 -10.63
C HIS A 178 -34.43 2.53 -10.27
N GLN A 179 -34.76 2.51 -8.98
CA GLN A 179 -36.14 2.58 -8.50
C GLN A 179 -36.83 3.88 -8.95
N ALA A 180 -36.16 5.03 -8.78
CA ALA A 180 -36.71 6.32 -9.22
C ALA A 180 -36.97 6.36 -10.74
N SER A 181 -36.12 5.70 -11.54
CA SER A 181 -36.31 5.60 -12.98
C SER A 181 -37.54 4.77 -13.35
N ASP A 182 -37.80 3.68 -12.63
CA ASP A 182 -38.99 2.84 -12.83
C ASP A 182 -40.27 3.62 -12.45
N GLU A 183 -40.26 4.37 -11.35
CA GLU A 183 -41.38 5.23 -10.95
C GLU A 183 -41.68 6.34 -11.98
N ILE A 184 -40.63 6.94 -12.56
CA ILE A 184 -40.77 7.91 -13.66
C ILE A 184 -41.38 7.24 -14.89
N LEU A 185 -40.95 6.02 -15.24
CA LEU A 185 -41.50 5.29 -16.38
C LEU A 185 -43.00 5.02 -16.20
N THR A 186 -43.42 4.58 -15.00
CA THR A 186 -44.84 4.41 -14.66
C THR A 186 -45.60 5.73 -14.78
N SER A 187 -45.06 6.82 -14.24
CA SER A 187 -45.69 8.15 -14.32
C SER A 187 -45.87 8.62 -15.78
N ILE A 188 -44.88 8.35 -16.64
CA ILE A 188 -44.96 8.65 -18.08
C ILE A 188 -46.08 7.84 -18.75
N GLN A 189 -46.24 6.56 -18.39
CA GLN A 189 -47.33 5.72 -18.91
C GLN A 189 -48.70 6.23 -18.47
N GLU A 190 -48.85 6.67 -17.22
CA GLU A 190 -50.09 7.28 -16.72
C GLU A 190 -50.41 8.59 -17.45
N ILE A 191 -49.41 9.46 -17.66
CA ILE A 191 -49.59 10.71 -18.42
C ILE A 191 -50.03 10.42 -19.85
N ALA A 192 -49.43 9.41 -20.50
CA ALA A 192 -49.83 9.01 -21.85
C ALA A 192 -51.30 8.56 -21.90
N ALA A 193 -51.73 7.73 -20.93
CA ALA A 193 -53.12 7.28 -20.84
C ALA A 193 -54.11 8.44 -20.58
N ILE A 194 -53.77 9.38 -19.69
CA ILE A 194 -54.59 10.58 -19.43
C ILE A 194 -54.67 11.45 -20.69
N SER A 195 -53.56 11.60 -21.42
CA SER A 195 -53.54 12.37 -22.66
C SER A 195 -54.45 11.76 -23.73
N GLU A 196 -54.46 10.42 -23.88
CA GLU A 196 -55.37 9.73 -24.80
C GLU A 196 -56.84 9.92 -24.40
N GLN A 197 -57.16 9.83 -23.11
CA GLN A 197 -58.51 10.11 -22.61
C GLN A 197 -58.92 11.57 -22.87
N GLY A 198 -58.00 12.52 -22.70
CA GLY A 198 -58.24 13.94 -22.99
C GLY A 198 -58.56 14.21 -24.46
N VAL A 199 -57.86 13.52 -25.39
CA VAL A 199 -58.17 13.57 -26.82
C VAL A 199 -59.56 13.04 -27.10
N ALA A 200 -59.92 11.88 -26.55
CA ALA A 200 -61.25 11.28 -26.71
C ALA A 200 -62.37 12.20 -26.16
N ALA A 201 -62.20 12.76 -24.96
CA ALA A 201 -63.15 13.70 -24.38
C ALA A 201 -63.31 14.98 -25.23
N THR A 202 -62.22 15.51 -25.79
CA THR A 202 -62.26 16.68 -26.68
C THR A 202 -63.01 16.40 -27.97
N GLN A 203 -62.88 15.18 -28.53
CA GLN A 203 -63.64 14.74 -29.69
C GLN A 203 -65.14 14.63 -29.38
N GLU A 204 -65.51 14.09 -28.21
CA GLU A 204 -66.90 13.99 -27.76
C GLU A 204 -67.54 15.38 -27.54
N ILE A 205 -66.81 16.30 -26.91
CA ILE A 205 -67.24 17.70 -26.74
C ILE A 205 -67.45 18.36 -28.10
N SER A 206 -66.53 18.15 -29.05
CA SER A 206 -66.65 18.72 -30.40
C SER A 206 -67.88 18.18 -31.13
N ALA A 207 -68.15 16.88 -31.04
CA ALA A 207 -69.35 16.26 -31.61
C ALA A 207 -70.64 16.82 -30.96
N SER A 208 -70.64 16.97 -29.64
CA SER A 208 -71.76 17.56 -28.88
C SER A 208 -72.01 19.02 -29.26
N ALA A 209 -70.96 19.81 -29.46
CA ALA A 209 -71.06 21.20 -29.91
C ALA A 209 -71.66 21.29 -31.33
N VAL A 210 -71.30 20.36 -32.24
CA VAL A 210 -71.93 20.27 -33.56
C VAL A 210 -73.43 19.94 -33.44
N GLN A 211 -73.79 18.96 -32.61
CA GLN A 211 -75.20 18.62 -32.38
C GLN A 211 -75.99 19.78 -31.76
N GLN A 212 -75.37 20.52 -30.83
CA GLN A 212 -75.97 21.69 -30.21
C GLN A 212 -76.22 22.81 -31.24
N ASN A 213 -75.26 23.07 -32.13
CA ASN A 213 -75.45 24.02 -33.22
C ASN A 213 -76.61 23.63 -34.14
N ASN A 214 -76.70 22.35 -34.53
CA ASN A 214 -77.82 21.85 -35.33
C ASN A 214 -79.18 22.06 -34.63
N THR A 215 -79.22 21.83 -33.31
CA THR A 215 -80.43 22.05 -32.50
C THR A 215 -80.80 23.53 -32.43
N ILE A 216 -79.81 24.42 -32.29
CA ILE A 216 -80.03 25.88 -32.31
C ILE A 216 -80.59 26.32 -33.66
N ASP A 217 -80.07 25.82 -34.77
CA ASP A 217 -80.57 26.17 -36.10
C ASP A 217 -82.00 25.64 -36.33
N TYR A 218 -82.31 24.44 -35.86
CA TYR A 218 -83.68 23.93 -35.82
C TYR A 218 -84.62 24.82 -35.00
N LEU A 219 -84.20 25.26 -33.81
CA LEU A 219 -84.98 26.18 -32.98
C LEU A 219 -85.20 27.54 -33.64
N LYS A 220 -84.19 28.08 -34.35
CA LYS A 220 -84.35 29.32 -35.12
C LYS A 220 -85.41 29.17 -36.22
N GLN A 221 -85.40 28.03 -36.92
CA GLN A 221 -86.41 27.73 -37.93
C GLN A 221 -87.81 27.67 -37.30
N GLN A 222 -87.98 26.91 -36.21
CA GLN A 222 -89.25 26.80 -35.49
C GLN A 222 -89.76 28.15 -34.97
N ASN A 223 -88.88 29.01 -34.46
CA ASN A 223 -89.25 30.35 -34.02
C ASN A 223 -89.67 31.25 -35.21
N SER A 224 -89.06 31.09 -36.38
CA SER A 224 -89.46 31.79 -37.60
C SER A 224 -90.85 31.34 -38.09
N GLU A 225 -91.13 30.04 -38.04
CA GLU A 225 -92.46 29.47 -38.33
C GLU A 225 -93.51 29.97 -37.33
N LEU A 226 -93.17 29.99 -36.03
CA LEU A 226 -94.06 30.52 -34.99
C LEU A 226 -94.36 32.01 -35.20
N LYS A 227 -93.36 32.81 -35.58
CA LYS A 227 -93.53 34.22 -35.92
C LYS A 227 -94.48 34.40 -37.10
N LEU A 228 -94.31 33.63 -38.17
CA LEU A 228 -95.21 33.65 -39.32
C LEU A 228 -96.65 33.30 -38.91
N LEU A 229 -96.83 32.30 -38.05
CA LEU A 229 -98.14 31.91 -37.54
C LEU A 229 -98.77 33.04 -36.70
N ALA A 230 -97.98 33.69 -35.83
CA ALA A 230 -98.42 34.82 -35.03
C ALA A 230 -98.81 36.04 -35.88
N ASP A 231 -98.02 36.36 -36.92
CA ASP A 231 -98.30 37.44 -37.88
C ASP A 231 -99.61 37.15 -38.64
N ASN A 232 -99.80 35.91 -39.09
CA ASN A 232 -101.04 35.47 -39.76
C ASN A 232 -102.26 35.56 -38.83
N LEU A 233 -102.12 35.12 -37.58
CA LEU A 233 -103.18 35.25 -36.57
C LEU A 233 -103.52 36.72 -36.31
N GLN A 234 -102.52 37.59 -36.19
CA GLN A 234 -102.72 39.02 -35.99
C GLN A 234 -103.44 39.66 -37.18
N ASP A 235 -103.09 39.29 -38.41
CA ASP A 235 -103.78 39.76 -39.62
C ASP A 235 -105.22 39.26 -39.71
N MET A 236 -105.49 38.01 -39.31
CA MET A 236 -106.87 37.51 -39.18
C MET A 236 -107.66 38.33 -38.15
N ILE A 237 -107.09 38.62 -36.97
CA ILE A 237 -107.75 39.46 -35.95
C ILE A 237 -108.04 40.87 -36.47
N LYS A 238 -107.13 41.49 -37.24
CA LYS A 238 -107.37 42.81 -37.87
C LYS A 238 -108.59 42.79 -38.79
N ARG A 239 -108.88 41.69 -39.48
CA ARG A 239 -110.09 41.55 -40.32
C ARG A 239 -111.38 41.48 -39.48
N PHE A 240 -111.29 40.97 -38.26
CA PHE A 240 -112.41 40.93 -37.30
C PHE A 240 -112.56 42.20 -36.46
N LYS A 241 -111.61 43.15 -36.51
CA LYS A 241 -111.82 44.51 -35.99
C LYS A 241 -112.86 45.21 -36.87
N THR A 242 -114.11 45.03 -36.51
CA THR A 242 -115.23 45.82 -37.00
C THR A 242 -115.04 47.28 -36.61
N ARG A 243 -115.38 48.18 -37.54
CA ARG A 243 -115.53 49.63 -37.29
C ARG A 243 -116.30 49.82 -35.98
N GLU A 244 -115.69 50.51 -35.02
CA GLU A 244 -116.47 51.23 -34.02
C GLU A 244 -117.41 52.18 -34.76
N ILE A 245 -118.71 52.00 -34.52
CA ILE A 245 -119.78 52.88 -34.96
C ILE A 245 -119.53 54.22 -34.29
N THR A 246 -119.11 55.24 -35.04
CA THR A 246 -119.29 56.63 -34.61
C THR A 246 -120.68 57.08 -35.08
N THR A 247 -121.52 57.40 -34.11
CA THR A 247 -122.92 57.79 -34.21
C THR A 247 -123.11 59.08 -35.03
N LYS A 248 -123.97 59.03 -36.06
CA LYS A 248 -125.19 59.84 -36.12
C LYS A 248 -126.18 59.25 -37.13
#